data_AF-A0A4P9C6V8-F1
#
_entry.id   AF-A0A4P9C6V8-F1
#
_cell.length_a   1.000
_cell.length_b   1.000
_cell.length_c   1.000
_cell.angle_alpha   90.00
_cell.angle_beta   90.00
_cell.angle_gamma   90.00
#
_symmetry.space_group_name_H-M   'P 1'
#
loop_
_entity.id
_entity.type
_entity.pdbx_description
1 polymer ?
#
loop_
_entity_poly.entity_id
_entity_poly.type
_entity_poly.pdbx_seq_one_letter_code
_entity_poly.pdbx_strand_id
1 'polypeptide(L)'
;MHFLQGLTMGLAYVAPIGLQNLFVINTALTQSRRRSAVTALIVIFFDISLALACFFGVGALMEQFPWVQKLVLLSGSVIVIGIGISLLRGKGTLDTSGDVNLPLRQVAATAFVVTWLNPQAIIDGTMMLGAFRVTLPAEQGLAFIAGVASASCLWFLGLTAFITLFSHKFNDRVLRVINIICGVVIIFYGLKLLLSFVKMVA
;
A
#
# COMPACT_ATOMS: atom_id res chain seq x y z
N MET A 1 24.67 -12.39 5.23
CA MET A 1 23.96 -12.83 4.01
C MET A 1 22.44 -12.62 4.11
N HIS A 2 21.82 -12.77 5.29
CA HIS A 2 20.37 -12.62 5.47
C HIS A 2 19.80 -11.20 5.26
N PHE A 3 20.61 -10.14 5.41
CA PHE A 3 20.18 -8.79 5.02
C PHE A 3 19.88 -8.70 3.51
N LEU A 4 20.80 -9.19 2.66
CA LEU A 4 20.59 -9.24 1.21
C LEU A 4 19.40 -10.13 0.83
N GLN A 5 19.21 -11.24 1.54
CA GLN A 5 18.06 -12.12 1.36
C GLN A 5 16.74 -11.42 1.74
N GLY A 6 16.72 -10.67 2.84
CA GLY A 6 15.57 -9.84 3.24
C GLY A 6 15.32 -8.71 2.25
N LEU A 7 16.38 -8.10 1.71
CA LEU A 7 16.28 -7.06 0.69
C LEU A 7 15.66 -7.60 -0.60
N THR A 8 16.14 -8.73 -1.13
CA THR A 8 15.60 -9.31 -2.37
C THR A 8 14.16 -9.79 -2.18
N MET A 9 13.86 -10.43 -1.06
CA MET A 9 12.50 -10.86 -0.71
C MET A 9 11.55 -9.68 -0.51
N GLY A 10 12.00 -8.63 0.20
CA GLY A 10 11.24 -7.40 0.37
C GLY A 10 10.92 -6.73 -0.97
N LEU A 11 11.89 -6.66 -1.89
CA LEU A 11 11.63 -6.15 -3.23
C LEU A 11 10.62 -7.01 -3.99
N ALA A 12 10.73 -8.34 -3.90
CA ALA A 12 9.76 -9.25 -4.53
C ALA A 12 8.34 -9.13 -3.94
N TYR A 13 8.23 -8.78 -2.64
CA TYR A 13 6.96 -8.55 -1.95
C TYR A 13 6.31 -7.20 -2.32
N VAL A 14 7.09 -6.12 -2.38
CA VAL A 14 6.57 -4.75 -2.57
C VAL A 14 6.43 -4.37 -4.06
N ALA A 15 7.25 -4.95 -4.94
CA ALA A 15 7.26 -4.61 -6.37
C ALA A 15 5.98 -4.95 -7.16
N PRO A 16 5.24 -6.05 -6.88
CA PRO A 16 3.99 -6.36 -7.58
C PRO A 16 3.00 -5.18 -7.56
N ILE A 17 2.36 -4.91 -8.69
CA ILE A 17 1.47 -3.75 -8.82
C ILE A 17 0.18 -4.00 -8.03
N GLY A 18 0.10 -3.39 -6.84
CA GLY A 18 -1.08 -3.39 -5.98
C GLY A 18 -1.65 -1.98 -5.74
N LEU A 19 -2.66 -1.87 -4.88
CA LEU A 19 -3.33 -0.58 -4.67
C LEU A 19 -2.44 0.47 -3.97
N GLN A 20 -1.48 0.03 -3.15
CA GLN A 20 -0.47 0.90 -2.53
C GLN A 20 0.45 1.51 -3.59
N ASN A 21 0.91 0.71 -4.57
CA ASN A 21 1.71 1.18 -5.69
C ASN A 21 0.92 2.16 -6.59
N LEU A 22 -0.34 1.87 -6.89
CA LEU A 22 -1.21 2.79 -7.65
C LEU A 22 -1.43 4.12 -6.92
N PHE A 23 -1.60 4.09 -5.59
CA PHE A 23 -1.74 5.30 -4.78
C PHE A 23 -0.48 6.19 -4.82
N VAL A 24 0.71 5.59 -4.69
CA VAL A 24 1.99 6.32 -4.77
C VAL A 24 2.20 6.90 -6.17
N ILE A 25 1.95 6.12 -7.22
CA ILE A 25 2.07 6.59 -8.62
C ILE A 25 1.12 7.76 -8.87
N ASN A 26 -0.14 7.63 -8.46
CA ASN A 26 -1.15 8.68 -8.63
C ASN A 26 -0.71 9.98 -7.95
N THR A 27 -0.20 9.86 -6.73
CA THR A 27 0.30 11.00 -5.96
C THR A 27 1.52 11.63 -6.62
N ALA A 28 2.47 10.81 -7.09
CA ALA A 28 3.68 11.28 -7.77
C ALA A 28 3.38 12.01 -9.11
N LEU A 29 2.30 11.65 -9.79
CA LEU A 29 1.85 12.27 -11.03
C LEU A 29 1.03 13.56 -10.82
N THR A 30 0.33 13.69 -9.70
CA THR A 30 -0.66 14.78 -9.48
C THR A 30 -0.25 15.82 -8.45
N GLN A 31 0.71 15.51 -7.58
CA GLN A 31 1.13 16.39 -6.49
C GLN A 31 2.56 16.94 -6.70
N SER A 32 2.90 18.00 -5.98
CA SER A 32 4.24 18.59 -6.01
C SER A 32 5.31 17.61 -5.51
N ARG A 33 6.55 17.74 -6.00
CA ARG A 33 7.67 16.84 -5.65
C ARG A 33 7.83 16.64 -4.14
N ARG A 34 7.66 17.72 -3.36
CA ARG A 34 7.74 17.70 -1.89
C ARG A 34 6.64 16.83 -1.29
N ARG A 35 5.40 16.94 -1.78
CA ARG A 35 4.26 16.16 -1.29
C ARG A 35 4.34 14.70 -1.70
N SER A 36 4.80 14.42 -2.91
CA SER A 36 5.05 13.06 -3.38
C SER A 36 6.10 12.38 -2.48
N ALA A 37 7.18 13.08 -2.13
CA ALA A 37 8.18 12.58 -1.19
C ALA A 37 7.59 12.33 0.21
N VAL A 38 6.80 13.27 0.76
CA VAL A 38 6.14 13.07 2.07
C VAL A 38 5.18 11.88 2.02
N THR A 39 4.44 11.71 0.94
CA THR A 39 3.52 10.57 0.77
C THR A 39 4.29 9.26 0.70
N ALA A 40 5.40 9.21 -0.02
CA ALA A 40 6.28 8.04 -0.05
C ALA A 40 6.76 7.68 1.36
N LEU A 41 7.17 8.66 2.17
CA LEU A 41 7.60 8.41 3.56
C LEU A 41 6.47 7.86 4.44
N ILE A 42 5.25 8.40 4.30
CA ILE A 42 4.07 7.89 5.01
C ILE A 42 3.77 6.44 4.60
N VAL A 43 3.83 6.14 3.30
CA VAL A 43 3.60 4.79 2.78
C VAL A 43 4.68 3.83 3.27
N ILE A 44 5.96 4.23 3.20
CA ILE A 44 7.10 3.46 3.74
C ILE A 44 6.91 3.16 5.23
N PHE A 45 6.46 4.14 6.01
CA PHE A 45 6.20 3.94 7.44
C PHE A 45 5.14 2.86 7.66
N PHE A 46 4.00 2.94 6.97
CA PHE A 46 2.95 1.93 7.11
C PHE A 46 3.38 0.57 6.57
N ASP A 47 4.13 0.53 5.48
CA ASP A 47 4.64 -0.70 4.87
C ASP A 47 5.61 -1.42 5.79
N ILE A 48 6.59 -0.71 6.36
CA ILE A 48 7.54 -1.26 7.34
C ILE A 48 6.80 -1.71 8.60
N SER A 49 5.82 -0.93 9.08
CA SER A 49 5.03 -1.32 10.26
C SER A 49 4.26 -2.62 10.04
N LEU A 50 3.68 -2.80 8.85
CA LEU A 50 2.97 -4.02 8.48
C LEU A 50 3.94 -5.19 8.28
N ALA A 51 5.09 -4.96 7.64
CA ALA A 51 6.12 -5.98 7.45
C ALA A 51 6.67 -6.48 8.80
N LEU A 52 6.93 -5.57 9.75
CA LEU A 52 7.32 -5.93 11.12
C LEU A 52 6.22 -6.76 11.80
N ALA A 53 4.98 -6.31 11.72
CA ALA A 53 3.84 -7.03 12.27
C ALA A 53 3.72 -8.46 11.70
N CYS A 54 3.80 -8.61 10.39
CA CYS A 54 3.75 -9.92 9.73
C CYS A 54 4.95 -10.80 10.11
N PHE A 55 6.16 -10.22 10.15
CA PHE A 55 7.38 -10.94 10.50
C PHE A 55 7.41 -11.42 11.96
N PHE A 56 6.84 -10.65 12.89
CA PHE A 56 6.74 -11.02 14.30
C PHE A 56 5.45 -11.79 14.66
N GLY A 57 4.63 -12.16 13.66
CA GLY A 57 3.57 -13.15 13.86
C GLY A 57 2.16 -12.60 14.06
N VAL A 58 1.86 -11.36 13.63
CA VAL A 58 0.47 -10.85 13.60
C VAL A 58 -0.48 -11.78 12.83
N GLY A 59 0.01 -12.50 11.82
CA GLY A 59 -0.85 -13.45 11.11
C GLY A 59 -1.24 -14.70 11.90
N ALA A 60 -0.41 -15.16 12.85
CA ALA A 60 -0.82 -16.20 13.80
C ALA A 60 -1.93 -15.70 14.74
N LEU A 61 -1.90 -14.40 15.05
CA LEU A 61 -2.95 -13.71 15.80
C LEU A 61 -4.24 -13.59 14.98
N MET A 62 -4.15 -13.37 13.67
CA MET A 62 -5.31 -13.36 12.78
C MET A 62 -5.96 -14.73 12.60
N GLU A 63 -5.17 -15.82 12.58
CA GLU A 63 -5.70 -17.19 12.59
C GLU A 63 -6.41 -17.51 13.92
N GLN A 64 -5.90 -17.02 15.05
CA GLN A 64 -6.54 -17.21 16.37
C GLN A 64 -7.80 -16.37 16.57
N PHE A 65 -7.88 -15.18 15.96
CA PHE A 65 -9.02 -14.26 16.12
C PHE A 65 -9.74 -13.96 14.79
N PRO A 66 -10.59 -14.88 14.30
CA PRO A 66 -11.32 -14.72 13.03
C PRO A 66 -12.19 -13.45 12.94
N TRP A 67 -12.64 -12.90 14.07
CA TRP A 67 -13.43 -11.67 14.11
C TRP A 67 -12.61 -10.43 13.74
N VAL A 68 -11.30 -10.41 14.04
CA VAL A 68 -10.39 -9.32 13.68
C VAL A 68 -10.24 -9.28 12.15
N GLN A 69 -10.04 -10.45 11.54
CA GLN A 69 -9.98 -10.58 10.08
C GLN A 69 -11.27 -10.07 9.41
N LYS A 70 -12.44 -10.41 9.96
CA LYS A 70 -13.75 -9.93 9.47
C LYS A 70 -13.88 -8.41 9.56
N LEU A 71 -13.47 -7.80 10.67
CA LEU A 71 -13.55 -6.35 10.88
C LEU A 71 -12.61 -5.59 9.93
N VAL A 72 -11.38 -6.10 9.74
CA VAL A 72 -10.41 -5.56 8.79
C VAL A 72 -10.92 -5.64 7.35
N LEU A 73 -11.47 -6.80 6.95
CA LEU A 73 -12.08 -7.01 5.62
C LEU A 73 -13.24 -6.03 5.36
N LEU A 74 -14.17 -5.89 6.31
CA LEU A 74 -15.33 -5.03 6.16
C LEU A 74 -14.93 -3.55 6.08
N SER A 75 -14.13 -3.08 7.05
CA SER A 75 -13.69 -1.69 7.10
C SER A 75 -12.81 -1.32 5.90
N GLY A 76 -11.87 -2.18 5.52
CA GLY A 76 -11.02 -2.00 4.35
C GLY A 76 -11.83 -1.91 3.06
N SER A 77 -12.76 -2.83 2.84
CA SER A 77 -13.57 -2.84 1.62
C SER A 77 -14.38 -1.56 1.42
N VAL A 78 -15.08 -1.08 2.46
CA VAL A 78 -15.89 0.15 2.40
C VAL A 78 -15.02 1.37 2.06
N ILE A 79 -13.86 1.51 2.71
CA ILE A 79 -13.00 2.67 2.50
C ILE A 79 -12.29 2.63 1.14
N VAL A 80 -11.80 1.45 0.73
CA VAL A 80 -11.15 1.24 -0.58
C VAL A 80 -12.11 1.56 -1.73
N ILE A 81 -13.35 1.08 -1.66
CA ILE A 81 -14.39 1.41 -2.64
C ILE A 81 -14.63 2.93 -2.66
N GLY A 82 -14.71 3.58 -1.50
CA GLY A 82 -14.86 5.04 -1.38
C GLY A 82 -13.72 5.81 -2.08
N ILE A 83 -12.47 5.40 -1.89
CA ILE A 83 -11.30 6.02 -2.54
C ILE A 83 -11.37 5.84 -4.06
N GLY A 84 -11.66 4.64 -4.53
CA GLY A 84 -11.74 4.38 -5.96
C GLY A 84 -12.89 5.15 -6.63
N ILE A 85 -14.03 5.32 -5.96
CA ILE A 85 -15.12 6.19 -6.43
C ILE A 85 -14.66 7.65 -6.48
N SER A 86 -13.88 8.12 -5.51
CA SER A 86 -13.31 9.48 -5.50
C SER A 86 -12.39 9.72 -6.70
N LEU A 87 -11.58 8.72 -7.07
CA LEU A 87 -10.72 8.76 -8.25
C LEU A 87 -11.52 8.77 -9.56
N LEU A 88 -12.57 7.95 -9.66
CA LEU A 88 -13.45 7.89 -10.84
C LEU A 88 -14.23 9.18 -11.08
N ARG A 89 -14.70 9.83 -10.00
CA ARG A 89 -15.54 11.02 -10.10
C ARG A 89 -14.80 12.27 -10.57
N GLY A 90 -13.48 12.18 -10.84
CA GLY A 90 -12.65 13.35 -11.17
C GLY A 90 -12.55 14.38 -10.04
N LYS A 91 -13.28 14.18 -8.93
CA LYS A 91 -13.15 14.88 -7.66
C LYS A 91 -11.89 14.41 -6.93
N GLY A 92 -10.76 14.38 -7.62
CA GLY A 92 -9.49 14.65 -6.96
C GLY A 92 -9.41 16.13 -6.63
N THR A 93 -10.38 16.70 -5.90
CA THR A 93 -10.42 18.14 -5.56
C THR A 93 -9.99 19.08 -6.71
N LEU A 94 -10.46 18.80 -7.93
CA LEU A 94 -10.22 19.63 -9.11
C LEU A 94 -11.53 20.32 -9.48
N ASP A 95 -12.01 21.15 -8.55
CA ASP A 95 -12.79 22.32 -8.91
C ASP A 95 -12.11 23.53 -8.26
N THR A 96 -11.62 24.40 -9.13
CA THR A 96 -11.30 25.83 -8.92
C THR A 96 -9.97 26.15 -8.24
N SER A 97 -8.97 26.55 -9.05
CA SER A 97 -8.14 27.74 -8.85
C SER A 97 -7.60 28.07 -7.44
N GLY A 98 -7.26 27.07 -6.62
CA GLY A 98 -6.71 27.29 -5.28
C GLY A 98 -6.20 25.99 -4.68
N ASP A 99 -4.87 25.85 -4.62
CA ASP A 99 -4.13 24.94 -3.75
C ASP A 99 -4.72 23.51 -3.61
N VAL A 100 -4.42 22.64 -4.59
CA VAL A 100 -4.85 21.21 -4.63
C VAL A 100 -4.04 20.38 -3.63
N ASN A 101 -4.21 20.74 -2.37
CA ASN A 101 -3.43 20.29 -1.25
C ASN A 101 -4.29 19.31 -0.43
N LEU A 102 -4.46 18.07 -0.92
CA LEU A 102 -5.05 16.98 -0.13
C LEU A 102 -4.41 17.00 1.28
N PRO A 103 -5.21 17.09 2.36
CA PRO A 103 -4.65 17.22 3.70
C PRO A 103 -3.82 15.99 4.03
N LEU A 104 -2.65 16.17 4.65
CA LEU A 104 -1.73 15.07 5.01
C LEU A 104 -2.43 13.97 5.82
N ARG A 105 -3.45 14.34 6.60
CA ARG A 105 -4.30 13.40 7.33
C ARG A 105 -5.05 12.43 6.41
N GLN A 106 -5.55 12.91 5.26
CA GLN A 106 -6.24 12.07 4.28
C GLN A 106 -5.25 11.18 3.53
N VAL A 107 -4.05 11.67 3.22
CA VAL A 107 -2.96 10.87 2.66
C VAL A 107 -2.56 9.75 3.63
N ALA A 108 -2.36 10.06 4.90
CA ALA A 108 -2.04 9.09 5.93
C ALA A 108 -3.17 8.07 6.16
N ALA A 109 -4.43 8.52 6.22
CA ALA A 109 -5.57 7.61 6.33
C ALA A 109 -5.66 6.67 5.11
N THR A 110 -5.43 7.20 3.90
CA THR A 110 -5.42 6.39 2.69
C THR A 110 -4.27 5.38 2.72
N ALA A 111 -3.04 5.82 3.01
CA ALA A 111 -1.87 4.96 3.14
C ALA A 111 -2.08 3.86 4.19
N PHE A 112 -2.69 4.18 5.32
CA PHE A 112 -3.07 3.20 6.35
C PHE A 112 -4.07 2.18 5.80
N VAL A 113 -5.15 2.63 5.17
CA VAL A 113 -6.20 1.75 4.63
C VAL A 113 -5.63 0.82 3.56
N VAL A 114 -4.85 1.36 2.61
CA VAL A 114 -4.31 0.56 1.51
C VAL A 114 -3.27 -0.47 1.96
N THR A 115 -2.68 -0.26 3.14
CA THR A 115 -1.64 -1.13 3.70
C THR A 115 -2.23 -2.07 4.76
N TRP A 116 -2.71 -1.53 5.88
CA TRP A 116 -3.21 -2.29 7.03
C TRP A 116 -4.62 -2.85 6.87
N LEU A 117 -5.50 -2.17 6.14
CA LEU A 117 -6.86 -2.68 5.88
C LEU A 117 -6.93 -3.51 4.60
N ASN A 118 -5.78 -3.87 4.03
CA ASN A 118 -5.66 -4.77 2.91
C ASN A 118 -5.33 -6.18 3.42
N PRO A 119 -6.33 -7.06 3.62
CA PRO A 119 -6.11 -8.41 4.14
C PRO A 119 -5.28 -9.26 3.17
N GLN A 120 -5.31 -8.96 1.86
CA GLN A 120 -4.40 -9.61 0.92
C GLN A 120 -2.94 -9.31 1.29
N ALA A 121 -2.61 -8.04 1.59
CA ALA A 121 -1.26 -7.66 2.01
C ALA A 121 -0.87 -8.31 3.35
N ILE A 122 -1.80 -8.41 4.31
CA ILE A 122 -1.54 -9.09 5.59
C ILE A 122 -1.30 -10.60 5.38
N ILE A 123 -2.11 -11.26 4.55
CA ILE A 123 -1.97 -12.69 4.24
C ILE A 123 -0.65 -12.94 3.52
N ASP A 124 -0.38 -12.21 2.44
CA ASP A 124 0.84 -12.36 1.63
C ASP A 124 2.08 -12.06 2.49
N GLY A 125 2.04 -10.97 3.28
CA GLY A 125 3.10 -10.60 4.21
C GLY A 125 3.32 -11.65 5.30
N THR A 126 2.26 -12.20 5.90
CA THR A 126 2.36 -13.25 6.91
C THR A 126 2.91 -14.53 6.31
N MET A 127 2.36 -15.00 5.19
CA MET A 127 2.78 -16.25 4.56
C MET A 127 4.24 -16.17 4.13
N MET A 128 4.67 -15.05 3.55
CA MET A 128 6.03 -14.91 3.06
C MET A 128 7.00 -14.57 4.20
N LEU A 129 6.80 -13.47 4.93
CA LEU A 129 7.73 -13.01 5.98
C LEU A 129 7.68 -13.89 7.23
N GLY A 130 6.51 -14.38 7.60
CA GLY A 130 6.33 -15.28 8.74
C GLY A 130 6.95 -16.65 8.49
N ALA A 131 6.81 -17.24 7.30
CA ALA A 131 7.49 -18.50 6.96
C ALA A 131 9.01 -18.35 7.04
N PHE A 132 9.57 -17.24 6.55
CA PHE A 132 11.00 -16.96 6.68
C PHE A 132 11.43 -16.81 8.14
N ARG A 133 10.63 -16.16 9.00
CA ARG A 133 10.92 -16.04 10.43
C ARG A 133 11.06 -17.39 11.13
N VAL A 134 10.28 -18.40 10.74
CA VAL A 134 10.35 -19.76 11.30
C VAL A 134 11.63 -20.49 10.88
N THR A 135 12.10 -20.24 9.66
CA THR A 135 13.33 -20.86 9.12
C THR A 135 14.63 -20.18 9.55
N LEU A 136 14.55 -18.94 10.07
CA LEU A 136 15.71 -18.15 10.45
C LEU A 136 16.14 -18.36 11.91
N PRO A 137 17.45 -18.45 12.21
CA PRO A 137 17.96 -18.37 13.57
C PRO A 137 17.53 -17.06 14.24
N ALA A 138 17.19 -17.11 15.54
CA ALA A 138 16.64 -15.97 16.28
C ALA A 138 17.51 -14.70 16.18
N GLU A 139 18.83 -14.85 16.20
CA GLU A 139 19.79 -13.75 16.12
C GLU A 139 19.83 -13.06 14.74
N GLN A 140 19.37 -13.74 13.69
CA GLN A 140 19.48 -13.27 12.31
C GLN A 140 18.20 -12.63 11.77
N GLY A 141 17.09 -12.74 12.52
CA GLY A 141 15.80 -12.17 12.13
C GLY A 141 15.84 -10.64 12.00
N LEU A 142 16.61 -9.95 12.85
CA LEU A 142 16.79 -8.50 12.78
C LEU A 142 17.51 -8.04 11.50
N ALA A 143 18.54 -8.78 11.08
CA ALA A 143 19.24 -8.48 9.83
C ALA A 143 18.34 -8.69 8.61
N PHE A 144 17.51 -9.74 8.62
CA PHE A 144 16.54 -10.00 7.55
C PHE A 144 15.47 -8.89 7.46
N ILE A 145 14.82 -8.55 8.57
CA ILE A 145 13.74 -7.55 8.56
C ILE A 145 14.27 -6.14 8.27
N ALA A 146 15.51 -5.83 8.66
CA ALA A 146 16.19 -4.60 8.23
C ALA A 146 16.41 -4.56 6.71
N GLY A 147 16.70 -5.71 6.09
CA GLY A 147 16.76 -5.86 4.63
C GLY A 147 15.41 -5.59 3.97
N VAL A 148 14.33 -6.17 4.50
CA VAL A 148 12.96 -5.95 4.01
C VAL A 148 12.57 -4.47 4.14
N ALA A 149 12.85 -3.84 5.28
CA ALA A 149 12.58 -2.41 5.48
C ALA A 149 13.38 -1.52 4.51
N SER A 150 14.63 -1.89 4.23
CA SER A 150 15.46 -1.20 3.24
C SER A 150 14.90 -1.35 1.83
N ALA A 151 14.32 -2.51 1.49
CA ALA A 151 13.66 -2.73 0.22
C ALA A 151 12.45 -1.80 0.03
N SER A 152 11.61 -1.66 1.05
CA SER A 152 10.47 -0.73 1.02
C SER A 152 10.93 0.71 0.80
N CYS A 153 11.97 1.16 1.50
CA CYS A 153 12.56 2.48 1.31
C CYS A 153 13.07 2.67 -0.13
N LEU A 154 13.88 1.74 -0.63
CA LEU A 154 14.45 1.82 -1.98
C LEU A 154 13.37 1.82 -3.06
N TRP A 155 12.37 0.95 -2.92
CA TRP A 155 11.29 0.82 -3.88
C TRP A 155 10.42 2.07 -3.94
N PHE A 156 9.84 2.49 -2.81
CA PHE A 156 8.89 3.61 -2.82
C PHE A 156 9.55 4.95 -3.09
N LEU A 157 10.78 5.19 -2.61
CA LEU A 157 11.53 6.40 -2.97
C LEU A 157 11.94 6.36 -4.45
N GLY A 158 12.43 5.21 -4.94
CA GLY A 158 12.82 5.03 -6.34
C GLY A 158 11.64 5.21 -7.29
N LEU A 159 10.52 4.57 -7.02
CA LEU A 159 9.27 4.69 -7.78
C LEU A 159 8.76 6.14 -7.79
N THR A 160 8.71 6.78 -6.62
CA THR A 160 8.26 8.17 -6.51
C THR A 160 9.17 9.11 -7.29
N ALA A 161 10.49 8.97 -7.14
CA ALA A 161 11.46 9.78 -7.86
C ALA A 161 11.36 9.56 -9.37
N PHE A 162 11.28 8.31 -9.82
CA PHE A 162 11.14 7.95 -11.22
C PHE A 162 9.88 8.58 -11.83
N ILE A 163 8.71 8.38 -11.22
CA ILE A 163 7.45 8.93 -11.74
C ILE A 163 7.46 10.46 -11.72
N THR A 164 8.00 11.07 -10.66
CA THR A 164 8.09 12.55 -10.53
C THR A 164 9.06 13.17 -11.53
N LEU A 165 10.10 12.45 -11.97
CA LEU A 165 11.02 12.89 -13.02
C LEU A 165 10.34 12.96 -14.39
N PHE A 166 9.43 12.02 -14.66
CA PHE A 166 8.71 11.95 -15.94
C PHE A 166 7.32 12.62 -15.91
N SER A 167 6.86 13.11 -14.75
CA SER A 167 5.51 13.67 -14.58
C SER A 167 5.22 14.83 -15.53
N HIS A 168 6.22 15.67 -15.84
CA HIS A 168 6.08 16.79 -16.78
C HIS A 168 5.78 16.38 -18.23
N LYS A 169 5.97 15.10 -18.60
CA LYS A 169 5.62 14.60 -19.94
C LYS A 169 4.15 14.21 -20.06
N PHE A 170 3.39 14.16 -18.96
CA PHE A 170 1.98 13.76 -18.97
C PHE A 170 1.07 14.99 -19.03
N ASN A 171 0.18 15.02 -20.03
CA ASN A 171 -0.87 16.03 -20.15
C ASN A 171 -2.08 15.67 -19.25
N ASP A 172 -2.92 16.65 -18.89
CA ASP A 172 -4.11 16.50 -18.04
C ASP A 172 -5.06 15.40 -18.51
N ARG A 173 -5.19 15.21 -19.84
CA ARG A 173 -5.98 14.12 -20.41
C ARG A 173 -5.42 12.75 -20.05
N VAL A 174 -4.10 12.59 -20.05
CA VAL A 174 -3.43 11.33 -19.69
C VAL A 174 -3.54 11.09 -18.19
N LEU A 175 -3.35 12.12 -17.36
CA LEU A 175 -3.56 12.04 -15.92
C LEU A 175 -4.99 11.62 -15.57
N ARG A 176 -5.99 12.15 -16.27
CA ARG A 176 -7.40 11.74 -16.11
C ARG A 176 -7.61 10.27 -16.45
N VAL A 177 -7.04 9.78 -17.56
CA VAL A 177 -7.12 8.37 -17.94
C VAL A 177 -6.46 7.47 -16.88
N ILE A 178 -5.29 7.86 -16.39
CA ILE A 178 -4.59 7.16 -15.31
C ILE A 178 -5.45 7.12 -14.04
N ASN A 179 -6.05 8.25 -13.64
CA ASN A 179 -6.94 8.30 -12.47
C ASN A 179 -8.15 7.36 -12.62
N ILE A 180 -8.75 7.31 -13.81
CA ILE A 180 -9.86 6.41 -14.10
C ILE A 180 -9.41 4.95 -13.99
N ILE A 181 -8.30 4.58 -14.64
CA ILE A 181 -7.76 3.20 -14.58
C ILE A 181 -7.44 2.81 -13.14
N CYS A 182 -6.72 3.66 -12.40
CA CYS A 182 -6.43 3.44 -10.98
C CYS A 182 -7.71 3.29 -10.15
N GLY A 183 -8.69 4.17 -10.35
CA GLY A 183 -9.98 4.12 -9.67
C GLY A 183 -10.75 2.83 -9.94
N VAL A 184 -10.82 2.39 -11.20
CA VAL A 184 -11.45 1.11 -11.58
C VAL A 184 -10.74 -0.06 -10.90
N VAL A 185 -9.41 -0.12 -10.97
CA VAL A 185 -8.63 -1.21 -10.36
C VAL A 185 -8.81 -1.22 -8.84
N ILE A 186 -8.75 -0.05 -8.19
CA ILE A 186 -8.97 0.09 -6.75
C ILE A 186 -10.38 -0.37 -6.35
N ILE A 187 -11.42 0.03 -7.10
CA ILE A 187 -12.80 -0.43 -6.85
C ILE A 187 -12.89 -1.94 -7.02
N PHE A 188 -12.29 -2.50 -8.08
CA PHE A 188 -12.28 -3.94 -8.31
C PHE A 188 -11.67 -4.69 -7.12
N TYR A 189 -10.53 -4.23 -6.60
CA TYR A 189 -9.94 -4.80 -5.38
C TYR A 189 -10.86 -4.63 -4.17
N GLY A 190 -11.45 -3.45 -3.97
CA GLY A 190 -12.41 -3.21 -2.88
C GLY A 190 -13.62 -4.14 -2.93
N LEU A 191 -14.18 -4.39 -4.12
CA LEU A 191 -15.26 -5.35 -4.34
C LEU A 191 -14.81 -6.79 -4.10
N LYS A 192 -13.60 -7.17 -4.54
CA LYS A 192 -13.02 -8.49 -4.25
C LYS A 192 -12.89 -8.71 -2.74
N LEU A 193 -12.43 -7.70 -2.00
CA LEU A 193 -12.34 -7.73 -0.53
C LEU A 193 -13.72 -7.89 0.11
N LEU A 194 -14.72 -7.16 -0.37
CA LEU A 194 -16.10 -7.27 0.11
C LEU A 194 -16.70 -8.65 -0.17
N LEU A 195 -16.43 -9.23 -1.34
CA LEU A 195 -16.85 -10.60 -1.66
C LEU A 195 -16.17 -11.64 -0.76
N SER A 196 -14.88 -11.47 -0.46
CA SER A 196 -14.17 -12.32 0.50
C SER A 196 -14.78 -12.20 1.91
N PHE A 197 -15.19 -11.00 2.33
CA PHE A 197 -15.91 -10.79 3.58
C PHE A 197 -17.24 -11.56 3.59
N VAL A 198 -18.07 -11.39 2.56
CA VAL A 198 -19.38 -12.04 2.45
C VAL A 198 -19.23 -13.56 2.51
N LYS A 199 -18.27 -14.14 1.78
CA LYS A 199 -17.97 -15.59 1.82
C LYS A 199 -17.49 -16.10 3.18
N MET A 200 -16.91 -15.23 4.01
CA MET A 200 -16.41 -15.60 5.34
C MET A 200 -17.48 -15.46 6.44
N VAL A 201 -18.58 -14.76 6.14
CA VAL A 201 -19.70 -14.52 7.07
C VAL A 201 -20.91 -15.41 6.75
N ALA A 202 -21.11 -15.76 5.48
CA ALA A 202 -22.07 -16.76 5.03
C ALA A 202 -21.61 -18.18 5.38
#